data_AF-A0A924ND21-F1
#
_entry.id   AF-A0A924ND21-F1
#
_cell.length_a   1.000
_cell.length_b   1.000
_cell.length_c   1.000
_cell.angle_alpha   90.00
_cell.angle_beta   90.00
_cell.angle_gamma   90.00
#
_symmetry.space_group_name_H-M   'P 1'
#
loop_
_entity.id
_entity.type
_entity.pdbx_description
1 polymer ?
#
loop_
_entity_poly.entity_id
_entity_poly.type
_entity_poly.pdbx_seq_one_letter_code
_entity_poly.pdbx_strand_id
1 'polypeptide(L)'
;FFRTAAGVVRGGIGDFRDLLRPGILAGASAANGLPGGTSYLSCVGSAVPMVDWTRFSADPGSIPTQCATGAGPLAERAPGVTLIDPGYDVPHSWRASLDWNTSVHSLLFRLAGLASYDLSQPGTVDANFKGVPRFTLAGEGGRPVFVSTAAIDPASGSVSAAESRISDQFGRVGRRVSDHRGYGTQLSVGIAPDIFKFRSGAQFYGSFNYTVQSTRRQFRGFDGAAFGDPREQEWAPGQFDARHVIVLSTGFSKGMLGSWTLQARGQSGLPFTPLVQGDVNGDGRGGDRAFVPDPARETDVVLAAQVRTLLATGSNAAGACLVANAGQVAGRNSCRGPWTQSVNIQWQPRTPRQWGGRVSPRVYLENVLAGLDQALHGSESMHGWGSTATPDPVLLVPRGFDATLQRFRYDVNPRFADTRPGHTLAQNPFRLIVDFSLRFSTDFDVQQLRRAVEPIRGPDGWQRRSADSLTAFYLGRTSSIHKALIEEADSLFLSTAQMTGLQRADSVYSSRVRAIYVPLGKFLAQREGGAGKTELDSVLTIQKEYWKIFWEQPEIADSLVTPAQKELFPLMSSLIRIPKHDREGAQWYFGGSVTLTDKPKQAPTPLPAPGSKSTVTIP
;
A
#
# COMPACT_ATOMS: atom_id res chain seq x y z
N PHE A 1 20.77 2.39 -33.87
CA PHE A 1 21.03 1.18 -33.05
C PHE A 1 20.41 1.34 -31.67
N PHE A 2 19.16 0.90 -31.46
CA PHE A 2 18.59 0.83 -30.11
C PHE A 2 18.88 -0.56 -29.57
N ARG A 3 19.87 -0.67 -28.67
CA ARG A 3 20.12 -1.92 -27.95
C ARG A 3 18.86 -2.22 -27.12
N THR A 4 18.20 -3.34 -27.40
CA THR A 4 17.26 -3.95 -26.46
C THR A 4 17.99 -4.11 -25.14
N ALA A 5 17.63 -3.32 -24.14
CA ALA A 5 18.24 -3.40 -22.82
C ALA A 5 17.99 -4.82 -22.28
N ALA A 6 19.07 -5.56 -21.96
CA ALA A 6 18.98 -6.87 -21.31
C ALA A 6 18.22 -6.79 -19.96
N GLY A 7 18.13 -5.59 -19.40
CA GLY A 7 17.28 -5.21 -18.29
C GLY A 7 17.85 -3.99 -17.57
N VAL A 8 17.14 -3.51 -16.56
CA VAL A 8 17.60 -2.52 -15.60
C VAL A 8 17.77 -3.22 -14.26
N VAL A 9 18.98 -3.18 -13.72
CA VAL A 9 19.28 -3.63 -12.36
C VAL A 9 19.28 -2.41 -11.44
N ARG A 10 18.62 -2.52 -10.29
CA ARG A 10 18.63 -1.51 -9.23
C ARG A 10 18.87 -2.23 -7.91
N GLY A 11 19.63 -1.62 -7.03
CA GLY A 11 19.85 -2.19 -5.71
C GLY A 11 20.45 -1.16 -4.78
N GLY A 12 20.38 -1.48 -3.50
CA GLY A 12 20.91 -0.62 -2.45
C GLY A 12 21.01 -1.38 -1.15
N ILE A 13 21.92 -0.92 -0.29
CA ILE A 13 22.04 -1.37 1.08
C ILE A 13 22.15 -0.16 1.99
N GLY A 14 21.49 -0.19 3.14
CA GLY A 14 21.58 0.89 4.12
C GLY A 14 21.12 0.46 5.50
N ASP A 15 21.60 1.20 6.51
CA ASP A 15 21.09 1.15 7.88
C ASP A 15 19.92 2.12 8.00
N PHE A 16 18.76 1.61 8.40
CA PHE A 16 17.53 2.37 8.60
C PHE A 16 17.18 2.36 10.07
N ARG A 17 17.14 3.54 10.68
CA ARG A 17 16.85 3.71 12.11
C ARG A 17 15.48 4.32 12.32
N ASP A 18 14.75 3.80 13.28
CA ASP A 18 13.49 4.39 13.73
C ASP A 18 13.75 5.59 14.66
N LEU A 19 12.74 6.45 14.79
CA LEU A 19 12.72 7.51 15.79
C LEU A 19 12.18 6.97 17.12
N LEU A 20 12.72 7.47 18.24
CA LEU A 20 12.22 7.15 19.56
C LEU A 20 10.77 7.65 19.71
N ARG A 21 9.84 6.73 19.96
CA ARG A 21 8.42 7.08 20.12
C ARG A 21 8.17 7.67 21.52
N PRO A 22 7.58 8.86 21.66
CA PRO A 22 7.32 9.48 22.97
C PRO A 22 6.52 8.61 23.95
N GLY A 23 5.66 7.72 23.43
CA GLY A 23 4.88 6.77 24.25
C GLY A 23 5.75 5.84 25.10
N ILE A 24 7.03 5.66 24.77
CA ILE A 24 7.95 4.89 25.61
C ILE A 24 8.21 5.58 26.96
N LEU A 25 8.15 6.91 27.02
CA LEU A 25 8.38 7.68 28.23
C LEU A 25 7.08 7.84 29.04
N ALA A 26 5.96 8.04 28.36
CA ALA A 26 4.65 8.27 29.00
C ALA A 26 4.23 7.12 29.94
N GLY A 27 4.45 5.87 29.51
CA GLY A 27 4.15 4.70 30.36
C GLY A 27 5.02 4.63 31.62
N ALA A 28 6.30 4.98 31.50
CA ALA A 28 7.23 5.01 32.63
C ALA A 28 6.88 6.13 33.63
N SER A 29 6.41 7.29 33.14
CA SER A 29 5.99 8.38 34.04
C SER A 29 4.74 8.07 34.86
N ALA A 30 3.82 7.23 34.35
CA ALA A 30 2.58 6.86 35.02
C ALA A 30 2.70 5.64 35.97
N ALA A 31 3.66 4.75 35.70
CA ALA A 31 3.94 3.56 36.50
C ALA A 31 5.32 3.71 37.17
N ASN A 32 5.41 4.64 38.11
CA ASN A 32 6.66 5.01 38.80
C ASN A 32 6.84 4.34 40.17
N GLY A 33 5.89 3.52 40.61
CA GLY A 33 5.93 2.84 41.92
C GLY A 33 5.65 3.73 43.12
N LEU A 34 5.35 5.03 42.92
CA LEU A 34 5.08 5.98 44.01
C LEU A 34 3.60 5.93 44.46
N PRO A 35 3.30 6.38 45.70
CA PRO A 35 1.92 6.55 46.16
C PRO A 35 1.09 7.41 45.19
N GLY A 36 -0.11 6.95 44.85
CA GLY A 36 -0.97 7.59 43.83
C GLY A 36 -0.69 7.17 42.38
N GLY A 37 0.34 6.35 42.15
CA GLY A 37 0.60 5.69 40.87
C GLY A 37 -0.33 4.51 40.59
N THR A 38 -0.11 3.84 39.46
CA THR A 38 -0.88 2.65 39.07
C THR A 38 -0.63 1.48 40.03
N SER A 39 -1.70 0.97 40.65
CA SER A 39 -1.65 -0.23 41.50
C SER A 39 -2.26 -1.44 40.77
N TYR A 40 -1.65 -2.60 40.96
CA TYR A 40 -2.14 -3.86 40.46
C TYR A 40 -2.78 -4.63 41.61
N LEU A 41 -4.00 -5.13 41.38
CA LEU A 41 -4.72 -6.00 42.29
C LEU A 41 -5.09 -7.28 41.53
N SER A 42 -4.53 -8.42 41.94
CA SER A 42 -4.87 -9.74 41.42
C SER A 42 -5.34 -10.62 42.56
N CYS A 43 -6.56 -11.14 42.44
CA CYS A 43 -7.17 -12.01 43.42
C CYS A 43 -7.60 -13.30 42.71
N VAL A 44 -7.24 -14.44 43.29
CA VAL A 44 -7.45 -15.74 42.68
C VAL A 44 -8.26 -16.65 43.61
N GLY A 45 -9.19 -17.43 43.04
CA GLY A 45 -10.00 -18.39 43.80
C GLY A 45 -10.74 -17.75 44.98
N SER A 46 -10.52 -18.30 46.18
CA SER A 46 -11.13 -17.81 47.43
C SER A 46 -10.72 -16.39 47.84
N ALA A 47 -9.66 -15.82 47.24
CA ALA A 47 -9.27 -14.44 47.49
C ALA A 47 -10.10 -13.43 46.68
N VAL A 48 -10.90 -13.87 45.69
CA VAL A 48 -11.73 -12.99 44.87
C VAL A 48 -12.85 -12.36 45.72
N PRO A 49 -12.95 -11.02 45.80
CA PRO A 49 -14.06 -10.35 46.47
C PRO A 49 -15.41 -10.67 45.84
N MET A 50 -16.48 -10.67 46.66
CA MET A 50 -17.84 -10.84 46.16
C MET A 50 -18.19 -9.70 45.19
N VAL A 51 -18.69 -10.06 44.01
CA VAL A 51 -19.00 -9.12 42.93
C VAL A 51 -20.46 -8.66 43.02
N ASP A 52 -20.67 -7.35 43.10
CA ASP A 52 -22.00 -6.72 43.06
C ASP A 52 -21.98 -5.57 42.04
N TRP A 53 -22.24 -5.92 40.77
CA TRP A 53 -22.20 -4.97 39.65
C TRP A 53 -23.18 -3.80 39.82
N THR A 54 -24.34 -4.05 40.42
CA THR A 54 -25.35 -3.04 40.67
C THR A 54 -24.82 -2.01 41.67
N ARG A 55 -24.23 -2.47 42.78
CA ARG A 55 -23.63 -1.61 43.79
C ARG A 55 -22.42 -0.84 43.24
N PHE A 56 -21.55 -1.49 42.47
CA PHE A 56 -20.39 -0.84 41.87
C PHE A 56 -20.78 0.28 40.90
N SER A 57 -21.90 0.11 40.18
CA SER A 57 -22.42 1.14 39.27
C SER A 57 -23.02 2.34 40.00
N ALA A 58 -23.66 2.11 41.16
CA ALA A 58 -24.31 3.15 41.95
C ALA A 58 -23.32 3.91 42.86
N ASP A 59 -22.28 3.23 43.34
CA ASP A 59 -21.25 3.77 44.22
C ASP A 59 -19.86 3.22 43.80
N PRO A 60 -19.09 3.97 43.00
CA PRO A 60 -17.74 3.58 42.61
C PRO A 60 -16.79 3.35 43.79
N GLY A 61 -17.05 3.94 44.97
CA GLY A 61 -16.27 3.71 46.19
C GLY A 61 -16.47 2.32 46.81
N SER A 62 -17.53 1.62 46.40
CA SER A 62 -17.80 0.24 46.83
C SER A 62 -17.01 -0.82 46.08
N ILE A 63 -16.26 -0.44 45.03
CA ILE A 63 -15.39 -1.34 44.28
C ILE A 63 -14.24 -1.82 45.19
N PRO A 64 -14.06 -3.14 45.37
CA PRO A 64 -13.01 -3.67 46.24
C PRO A 64 -11.61 -3.21 45.81
N THR A 65 -10.86 -2.63 46.76
CA THR A 65 -9.47 -2.18 46.55
C THR A 65 -8.43 -3.16 47.11
N GLN A 66 -8.89 -4.30 47.64
CA GLN A 66 -8.09 -5.39 48.20
C GLN A 66 -8.79 -6.73 47.97
N CYS A 67 -8.03 -7.83 48.02
CA CYS A 67 -8.59 -9.17 47.95
C CYS A 67 -9.38 -9.52 49.23
N ALA A 68 -10.33 -10.46 49.14
CA ALA A 68 -11.22 -10.83 50.24
C ALA A 68 -10.45 -11.34 51.47
N THR A 69 -9.35 -12.05 51.25
CA THR A 69 -8.46 -12.57 52.30
C THR A 69 -7.40 -11.55 52.76
N GLY A 70 -7.35 -10.37 52.13
CA GLY A 70 -6.33 -9.34 52.36
C GLY A 70 -4.98 -9.69 51.73
N ALA A 71 -4.27 -10.65 52.31
CA ALA A 71 -2.94 -11.12 51.88
C ALA A 71 -2.87 -12.65 51.84
N GLY A 72 -1.91 -13.20 51.10
CA GLY A 72 -1.69 -14.64 50.98
C GLY A 72 -1.23 -15.06 49.59
N PRO A 73 -1.03 -16.37 49.36
CA PRO A 73 -0.48 -16.87 48.10
C PRO A 73 -1.38 -16.59 46.88
N LEU A 74 -2.70 -16.46 47.09
CA LEU A 74 -3.71 -16.18 46.07
C LEU A 74 -4.03 -14.67 45.89
N ALA A 75 -3.34 -13.80 46.60
CA ALA A 75 -3.60 -12.36 46.59
C ALA A 75 -2.32 -11.58 46.29
N GLU A 76 -2.32 -10.78 45.23
CA GLU A 76 -1.25 -9.84 44.88
C GLU A 76 -1.83 -8.43 44.86
N ARG A 77 -1.29 -7.55 45.70
CA ARG A 77 -1.62 -6.12 45.70
C ARG A 77 -0.36 -5.30 45.85
N ALA A 78 0.12 -4.74 44.75
CA ALA A 78 1.33 -3.93 44.76
C ALA A 78 1.36 -2.95 43.58
N PRO A 79 2.05 -1.80 43.72
CA PRO A 79 2.26 -0.88 42.61
C PRO A 79 3.10 -1.51 41.50
N GLY A 80 2.72 -1.24 40.25
CA GLY A 80 3.51 -1.63 39.08
C GLY A 80 4.57 -0.57 38.77
N VAL A 81 5.70 -1.01 38.22
CA VAL A 81 6.76 -0.09 37.76
C VAL A 81 7.10 -0.37 36.31
N THR A 82 7.23 0.67 35.50
CA THR A 82 7.78 0.56 34.14
C THR A 82 9.12 1.26 34.08
N LEU A 83 10.16 0.50 33.75
CA LEU A 83 11.53 1.01 33.62
C LEU A 83 11.93 1.00 32.14
N ILE A 84 12.87 1.87 31.79
CA ILE A 84 13.57 1.82 30.50
C ILE A 84 15.01 1.45 30.82
N ASP A 85 15.52 0.42 30.15
CA ASP A 85 16.91 0.02 30.31
C ASP A 85 17.85 1.16 29.89
N PRO A 86 18.90 1.49 30.66
CA PRO A 86 19.85 2.54 30.26
C PRO A 86 20.54 2.26 28.93
N GLY A 87 20.66 0.99 28.53
CA GLY A 87 21.17 0.55 27.23
C GLY A 87 20.10 0.46 26.14
N TYR A 88 18.89 0.98 26.36
CA TYR A 88 17.83 0.96 25.35
C TYR A 88 18.22 1.82 24.14
N ASP A 89 18.24 1.20 22.97
CA ASP A 89 18.47 1.81 21.67
C ASP A 89 17.22 1.74 20.79
N VAL A 90 17.13 2.64 19.82
CA VAL A 90 16.01 2.63 18.87
C VAL A 90 16.15 1.46 17.90
N PRO A 91 15.04 0.78 17.54
CA PRO A 91 15.07 -0.27 16.54
C PRO A 91 15.71 0.23 15.24
N HIS A 92 16.61 -0.56 14.70
CA HIS A 92 17.21 -0.28 13.40
C HIS A 92 17.43 -1.55 12.60
N SER A 93 17.60 -1.41 11.29
CA SER A 93 17.71 -2.56 10.40
C SER A 93 18.61 -2.26 9.22
N TRP A 94 19.53 -3.19 8.95
CA TRP A 94 20.24 -3.23 7.68
C TRP A 94 19.33 -3.85 6.64
N ARG A 95 19.04 -3.14 5.56
CA ARG A 95 18.21 -3.65 4.47
C ARG A 95 18.98 -3.61 3.17
N ALA A 96 18.98 -4.73 2.45
CA ALA A 96 19.59 -4.86 1.14
C ALA A 96 18.51 -5.27 0.13
N SER A 97 18.41 -4.55 -0.98
CA SER A 97 17.51 -4.87 -2.09
C SER A 97 18.25 -5.03 -3.40
N LEU A 98 17.74 -5.92 -4.24
CA LEU A 98 18.20 -6.12 -5.61
C LEU A 98 16.98 -6.41 -6.51
N ASP A 99 16.73 -5.53 -7.44
CA ASP A 99 15.66 -5.60 -8.43
C ASP A 99 16.26 -5.73 -9.83
N TRP A 100 15.74 -6.66 -10.62
CA TRP A 100 15.99 -6.77 -12.05
C TRP A 100 14.67 -6.67 -12.81
N ASN A 101 14.60 -5.72 -13.73
CA ASN A 101 13.44 -5.53 -14.60
C ASN A 101 13.86 -5.67 -16.06
N THR A 102 13.11 -6.40 -16.86
CA THR A 102 13.39 -6.54 -18.30
C THR A 102 12.10 -6.60 -19.10
N SER A 103 12.21 -6.42 -20.42
CA SER A 103 11.12 -6.67 -21.35
C SER A 103 11.55 -7.76 -22.32
N VAL A 104 10.84 -8.88 -22.33
CA VAL A 104 11.07 -9.97 -23.29
C VAL A 104 9.82 -10.08 -24.14
N HIS A 105 9.97 -9.85 -25.45
CA HIS A 105 8.84 -9.79 -26.39
C HIS A 105 7.80 -8.74 -25.94
N SER A 106 6.56 -9.17 -25.74
CA SER A 106 5.41 -8.35 -25.29
C SER A 106 5.14 -8.45 -23.78
N LEU A 107 6.08 -8.99 -23.00
CA LEU A 107 5.97 -9.14 -21.56
C LEU A 107 7.07 -8.36 -20.82
N LEU A 108 6.68 -7.71 -19.75
CA LEU A 108 7.53 -7.10 -18.74
C LEU A 108 7.72 -8.11 -17.61
N PHE A 109 8.97 -8.35 -17.24
CA PHE A 109 9.36 -9.22 -16.14
C PHE A 109 10.05 -8.41 -15.04
N ARG A 110 9.71 -8.71 -13.80
CA ARG A 110 10.37 -8.19 -12.60
C ARG A 110 10.78 -9.34 -11.71
N LEU A 111 12.02 -9.31 -11.24
CA LEU A 111 12.54 -10.15 -10.17
C LEU A 111 13.11 -9.24 -9.08
N ALA A 112 12.64 -9.37 -7.85
CA ALA A 112 13.01 -8.50 -6.74
C ALA A 112 13.38 -9.32 -5.51
N GLY A 113 14.58 -9.13 -4.99
CA GLY A 113 15.03 -9.67 -3.70
C GLY A 113 15.14 -8.55 -2.66
N LEU A 114 14.69 -8.82 -1.44
CA LEU A 114 14.89 -7.97 -0.28
C LEU A 114 15.35 -8.85 0.89
N ALA A 115 16.38 -8.39 1.60
CA ALA A 115 16.83 -8.97 2.85
C ALA A 115 16.91 -7.87 3.91
N SER A 116 16.54 -8.20 5.14
CA SER A 116 16.70 -7.35 6.31
C SER A 116 17.38 -8.11 7.44
N TYR A 117 18.20 -7.38 8.20
CA TYR A 117 18.73 -7.82 9.48
C TYR A 117 18.42 -6.73 10.51
N ASP A 118 17.52 -7.07 11.42
CA ASP A 118 16.95 -6.16 12.40
C ASP A 118 17.70 -6.28 13.71
N LEU A 119 18.06 -5.12 14.26
CA LEU A 119 18.84 -4.93 15.48
C LEU A 119 18.05 -4.06 16.46
N SER A 120 18.45 -4.10 17.72
CA SER A 120 17.85 -3.33 18.81
C SER A 120 16.32 -3.44 18.88
N GLN A 121 15.78 -4.61 18.59
CA GLN A 121 14.33 -4.81 18.57
C GLN A 121 13.77 -4.81 20.00
N PRO A 122 12.59 -4.21 20.22
CA PRO A 122 12.06 -4.00 21.56
C PRO A 122 11.58 -5.31 22.19
N GLY A 123 11.78 -5.44 23.49
CA GLY A 123 11.27 -6.52 24.33
C GLY A 123 10.96 -6.03 25.74
N THR A 124 10.36 -6.89 26.56
CA THR A 124 10.11 -6.58 27.99
C THR A 124 10.68 -7.67 28.88
N VAL A 125 11.27 -7.29 30.01
CA VAL A 125 11.68 -8.21 31.08
C VAL A 125 11.04 -7.76 32.38
N ASP A 126 10.56 -8.69 33.19
CA ASP A 126 10.14 -8.34 34.55
C ASP A 126 11.34 -8.36 35.49
N ALA A 127 11.76 -7.19 35.97
CA ALA A 127 12.90 -7.06 36.88
C ALA A 127 12.58 -7.56 38.29
N ASN A 128 11.29 -7.69 38.64
CA ASN A 128 10.86 -8.24 39.93
C ASN A 128 10.55 -9.73 39.85
N PHE A 129 10.86 -10.41 38.74
CA PHE A 129 10.69 -11.86 38.63
C PHE A 129 11.90 -12.62 39.18
N LYS A 130 11.63 -13.53 40.13
CA LYS A 130 12.65 -14.30 40.86
C LYS A 130 13.28 -15.40 40.02
N GLY A 131 12.53 -16.00 39.09
CA GLY A 131 13.02 -17.05 38.19
C GLY A 131 13.51 -18.32 38.88
N VAL A 132 12.90 -18.67 40.02
CA VAL A 132 13.19 -19.91 40.76
C VAL A 132 12.00 -20.85 40.61
N PRO A 133 12.11 -21.94 39.82
CA PRO A 133 11.07 -22.96 39.75
C PRO A 133 10.84 -23.60 41.12
N ARG A 134 9.57 -23.76 41.51
CA ARG A 134 9.16 -24.42 42.76
C ARG A 134 8.87 -25.90 42.54
N PHE A 135 8.32 -26.25 41.38
CA PHE A 135 8.10 -27.62 40.92
C PHE A 135 7.98 -27.65 39.38
N THR A 136 7.84 -28.85 38.82
CA THR A 136 7.69 -29.06 37.37
C THR A 136 6.51 -29.95 37.06
N LEU A 137 5.77 -29.64 35.99
CA LEU A 137 4.63 -30.44 35.53
C LEU A 137 5.12 -31.61 34.66
N ALA A 138 5.21 -32.81 35.24
CA ALA A 138 5.68 -34.00 34.52
C ALA A 138 4.82 -34.35 33.30
N GLY A 139 3.50 -34.12 33.38
CA GLY A 139 2.55 -34.35 32.29
C GLY A 139 2.63 -33.35 31.13
N GLU A 140 3.41 -32.28 31.26
CA GLU A 140 3.55 -31.22 30.25
C GLU A 140 5.00 -31.06 29.77
N GLY A 141 5.73 -32.17 29.62
CA GLY A 141 7.12 -32.11 29.19
C GLY A 141 8.06 -31.42 30.18
N GLY A 142 7.69 -31.40 31.47
CA GLY A 142 8.52 -30.83 32.53
C GLY A 142 8.41 -29.30 32.67
N ARG A 143 7.27 -28.69 32.30
CA ARG A 143 7.06 -27.23 32.44
C ARG A 143 7.43 -26.75 33.85
N PRO A 144 8.35 -25.77 34.00
CA PRO A 144 8.62 -25.17 35.30
C PRO A 144 7.44 -24.32 35.77
N VAL A 145 7.11 -24.41 37.05
CA VAL A 145 6.13 -23.54 37.71
C VAL A 145 6.86 -22.73 38.78
N PHE A 146 6.71 -21.41 38.76
CA PHE A 146 7.48 -20.46 39.57
C PHE A 146 6.81 -20.12 40.91
N VAL A 147 5.63 -20.67 41.17
CA VAL A 147 4.86 -20.50 42.41
C VAL A 147 4.59 -21.85 43.05
N SER A 148 4.27 -21.86 44.35
CA SER A 148 3.88 -23.08 45.05
C SER A 148 2.46 -23.52 44.69
N THR A 149 2.11 -24.75 45.06
CA THR A 149 0.75 -25.27 44.86
C THR A 149 -0.31 -24.49 45.65
N ALA A 150 0.08 -23.74 46.70
CA ALA A 150 -0.84 -22.90 47.48
C ALA A 150 -1.25 -21.61 46.73
N ALA A 151 -0.49 -21.21 45.71
CA ALA A 151 -0.78 -20.05 44.86
C ALA A 151 -1.63 -20.42 43.62
N ILE A 152 -2.10 -21.66 43.54
CA ILE A 152 -2.94 -22.17 42.47
C ILE A 152 -4.30 -22.54 43.06
N ASP A 153 -5.36 -21.95 42.55
CA ASP A 153 -6.71 -22.29 43.00
C ASP A 153 -7.10 -23.70 42.51
N PRO A 154 -7.39 -24.66 43.42
CA PRO A 154 -7.67 -26.04 43.01
C PRO A 154 -8.91 -26.19 42.13
N ALA A 155 -9.91 -25.30 42.30
CA ALA A 155 -11.19 -25.39 41.61
C ALA A 155 -11.12 -24.88 40.18
N SER A 156 -10.45 -23.75 39.93
CA SER A 156 -10.34 -23.15 38.60
C SER A 156 -9.04 -23.46 37.87
N GLY A 157 -7.96 -23.78 38.59
CA GLY A 157 -6.62 -23.84 38.04
C GLY A 157 -6.03 -22.46 37.70
N SER A 158 -6.64 -21.38 38.21
CA SER A 158 -6.08 -20.03 38.09
C SER A 158 -4.88 -19.88 39.02
N VAL A 159 -3.87 -19.13 38.59
CA VAL A 159 -2.60 -18.99 39.31
C VAL A 159 -2.38 -17.53 39.71
N SER A 160 -1.92 -17.33 40.93
CA SER A 160 -1.41 -16.05 41.42
C SER A 160 0.11 -16.03 41.29
N ALA A 161 0.65 -14.98 40.68
CA ALA A 161 2.09 -14.82 40.47
C ALA A 161 2.83 -14.21 41.68
N ALA A 162 2.14 -13.95 42.80
CA ALA A 162 2.70 -13.27 43.97
C ALA A 162 4.01 -13.88 44.47
N GLU A 163 4.11 -15.21 44.51
CA GLU A 163 5.29 -15.92 45.01
C GLU A 163 6.47 -15.97 44.02
N SER A 164 6.22 -15.60 42.76
CA SER A 164 7.25 -15.51 41.71
C SER A 164 8.07 -14.23 41.82
N ARG A 165 7.67 -13.30 42.69
CA ARG A 165 8.29 -12.00 42.88
C ARG A 165 9.55 -12.06 43.74
N ILE A 166 10.48 -11.12 43.51
CA ILE A 166 11.65 -10.91 44.37
C ILE A 166 11.24 -10.10 45.61
N SER A 167 10.44 -9.05 45.42
CA SER A 167 9.90 -8.18 46.46
C SER A 167 8.38 -8.11 46.36
N ASP A 168 7.69 -8.16 47.50
CA ASP A 168 6.24 -8.01 47.64
C ASP A 168 5.79 -6.54 47.61
N GLN A 169 6.72 -5.59 47.74
CA GLN A 169 6.46 -4.16 47.68
C GLN A 169 6.08 -3.68 46.28
N PHE A 170 6.41 -4.46 45.25
CA PHE A 170 6.13 -4.15 43.86
C PHE A 170 5.44 -5.33 43.21
N GLY A 171 4.52 -5.04 42.29
CA GLY A 171 3.96 -6.04 41.40
C GLY A 171 4.94 -6.35 40.29
N ARG A 172 4.43 -6.41 39.06
CA ARG A 172 5.26 -6.47 37.85
C ARG A 172 6.12 -5.21 37.70
N VAL A 173 7.43 -5.40 37.53
CA VAL A 173 8.39 -4.33 37.21
C VAL A 173 8.83 -4.51 35.75
N GLY A 174 8.05 -3.99 34.82
CA GLY A 174 8.30 -4.11 33.39
C GLY A 174 9.47 -3.24 32.93
N ARG A 175 10.66 -3.81 32.82
CA ARG A 175 11.82 -3.17 32.19
C ARG A 175 11.75 -3.33 30.67
N ARG A 176 11.67 -2.21 29.96
CA ARG A 176 11.74 -2.13 28.49
C ARG A 176 13.19 -2.24 28.06
N VAL A 177 13.47 -3.22 27.20
CA VAL A 177 14.81 -3.51 26.66
C VAL A 177 14.74 -3.49 25.13
N SER A 178 15.89 -3.39 24.47
CA SER A 178 16.03 -3.37 23.02
C SER A 178 17.13 -4.35 22.58
N ASP A 179 17.03 -5.61 23.00
CA ASP A 179 18.10 -6.61 22.86
C ASP A 179 17.71 -7.77 21.93
N HIS A 180 16.54 -7.69 21.28
CA HIS A 180 16.10 -8.68 20.31
C HIS A 180 16.67 -8.38 18.92
N ARG A 181 16.80 -9.42 18.12
CA ARG A 181 17.23 -9.37 16.72
C ARG A 181 16.19 -10.01 15.80
N GLY A 182 16.25 -9.64 14.53
CA GLY A 182 15.38 -10.18 13.49
C GLY A 182 16.11 -10.36 12.17
N TYR A 183 15.56 -11.18 11.29
CA TYR A 183 15.91 -11.18 9.89
C TYR A 183 14.69 -11.48 9.03
N GLY A 184 14.64 -10.82 7.88
CA GLY A 184 13.59 -10.95 6.89
C GLY A 184 14.20 -11.22 5.53
N THR A 185 13.57 -12.06 4.74
CA THR A 185 13.90 -12.25 3.33
C THR A 185 12.61 -12.28 2.51
N GLN A 186 12.64 -11.70 1.33
CA GLN A 186 11.53 -11.66 0.41
C GLN A 186 12.06 -11.79 -1.02
N LEU A 187 11.43 -12.66 -1.79
CA LEU A 187 11.65 -12.79 -3.22
C LEU A 187 10.31 -12.58 -3.93
N SER A 188 10.27 -11.64 -4.88
CA SER A 188 9.06 -11.29 -5.62
C SER A 188 9.29 -11.42 -7.13
N VAL A 189 8.36 -12.06 -7.81
CA VAL A 189 8.33 -12.21 -9.27
C VAL A 189 7.10 -11.51 -9.80
N GLY A 190 7.28 -10.61 -10.76
CA GLY A 190 6.22 -9.87 -11.42
C GLY A 190 6.22 -10.11 -12.92
N ILE A 191 5.03 -10.30 -13.50
CA ILE A 191 4.82 -10.44 -14.95
C ILE A 191 3.68 -9.51 -15.36
N ALA A 192 3.86 -8.74 -16.41
CA ALA A 192 2.83 -7.84 -16.96
C ALA A 192 2.93 -7.77 -18.50
N PRO A 193 1.83 -7.62 -19.25
CA PRO A 193 1.90 -7.27 -20.66
C PRO A 193 2.49 -5.87 -20.85
N ASP A 194 3.35 -5.73 -21.87
CA ASP A 194 3.82 -4.44 -22.35
C ASP A 194 2.71 -3.80 -23.19
N ILE A 195 2.01 -2.82 -22.62
CA ILE A 195 0.86 -2.14 -23.24
C ILE A 195 1.17 -1.52 -24.61
N PHE A 196 2.43 -1.26 -24.94
CA PHE A 196 2.82 -0.69 -26.23
C PHE A 196 3.07 -1.75 -27.31
N LYS A 197 3.39 -2.98 -26.90
CA LYS A 197 3.67 -4.12 -27.81
C LYS A 197 2.51 -5.11 -27.90
N PHE A 198 1.65 -5.15 -26.88
CA PHE A 198 0.49 -6.01 -26.84
C PHE A 198 -0.67 -5.39 -27.62
N ARG A 199 -0.74 -5.66 -28.93
CA ARG A 199 -1.83 -5.20 -29.80
C ARG A 199 -2.97 -6.22 -29.80
N SER A 200 -4.10 -5.87 -29.19
CA SER A 200 -5.33 -6.67 -29.24
C SER A 200 -6.53 -5.75 -29.50
N GLY A 201 -7.67 -6.31 -29.96
CA GLY A 201 -8.91 -5.55 -30.18
C GLY A 201 -9.54 -4.95 -28.91
N ALA A 202 -9.00 -5.28 -27.73
CA ALA A 202 -9.28 -4.63 -26.45
C ALA A 202 -7.98 -4.07 -25.84
N GLN A 203 -8.06 -2.95 -25.13
CA GLN A 203 -6.92 -2.41 -24.38
C GLN A 203 -6.76 -3.23 -23.09
N PHE A 204 -6.01 -4.32 -23.16
CA PHE A 204 -5.71 -5.17 -22.02
C PHE A 204 -4.52 -4.62 -21.24
N TYR A 205 -4.64 -4.60 -19.92
CA TYR A 205 -3.54 -4.31 -19.01
C TYR A 205 -3.63 -5.25 -17.81
N GLY A 206 -2.48 -5.53 -17.22
CA GLY A 206 -2.48 -6.29 -15.98
C GLY A 206 -1.10 -6.48 -15.39
N SER A 207 -1.05 -7.15 -14.26
CA SER A 207 0.14 -7.63 -13.61
C SER A 207 -0.22 -8.81 -12.72
N PHE A 208 0.64 -9.81 -12.74
CA PHE A 208 0.66 -10.90 -11.79
C PHE A 208 1.93 -10.77 -10.97
N ASN A 209 1.81 -10.74 -9.65
CA ASN A 209 2.94 -10.68 -8.73
C ASN A 209 2.82 -11.83 -7.73
N TYR A 210 3.91 -12.57 -7.58
CA TYR A 210 4.05 -13.61 -6.58
C TYR A 210 5.24 -13.29 -5.68
N THR A 211 5.01 -13.30 -4.38
CA THR A 211 6.01 -13.03 -3.36
C THR A 211 6.11 -14.21 -2.43
N VAL A 212 7.32 -14.71 -2.22
CA VAL A 212 7.64 -15.61 -1.10
C VAL A 212 8.47 -14.83 -0.08
N GLN A 213 8.12 -14.93 1.19
CA GLN A 213 8.84 -14.26 2.26
C GLN A 213 9.09 -15.18 3.46
N SER A 214 10.10 -14.83 4.24
CA SER A 214 10.48 -15.49 5.48
C SER A 214 10.90 -14.44 6.46
N THR A 215 10.19 -14.31 7.58
CA THR A 215 10.63 -13.48 8.70
C THR A 215 10.85 -14.32 9.94
N ARG A 216 11.94 -14.06 10.64
CA ARG A 216 12.24 -14.65 11.94
C ARG A 216 12.75 -13.56 12.87
N ARG A 217 12.36 -13.65 14.14
CA ARG A 217 12.86 -12.74 15.17
C ARG A 217 13.05 -13.46 16.49
N GLN A 218 13.83 -12.84 17.36
CA GLN A 218 13.92 -13.24 18.74
C GLN A 218 12.69 -12.80 19.50
N PHE A 219 12.28 -13.65 20.42
CA PHE A 219 11.23 -13.41 21.39
C PHE A 219 11.71 -13.91 22.74
N ARG A 220 11.06 -13.47 23.81
CA ARG A 220 11.19 -14.11 25.14
C ARG A 220 9.80 -14.41 25.71
N GLY A 221 9.75 -15.23 26.77
CA GLY A 221 8.48 -15.57 27.41
C GLY A 221 7.73 -14.34 27.94
N PHE A 222 8.47 -13.34 28.45
CA PHE A 222 7.89 -12.05 28.82
C PHE A 222 7.34 -11.22 27.67
N ASP A 223 7.44 -11.65 26.41
CA ASP A 223 6.72 -11.06 25.27
C ASP A 223 5.41 -11.84 24.95
N GLY A 224 5.07 -12.86 25.74
CA GLY A 224 3.91 -13.74 25.64
C GLY A 224 4.29 -15.17 25.21
N ALA A 225 3.40 -16.15 25.37
CA ALA A 225 3.63 -17.55 24.97
C ALA A 225 4.87 -18.19 25.61
N ALA A 226 5.07 -17.97 26.91
CA ALA A 226 6.15 -18.59 27.68
C ALA A 226 5.94 -20.10 27.85
N PHE A 227 7.02 -20.84 28.07
CA PHE A 227 6.93 -22.26 28.44
C PHE A 227 7.94 -22.56 29.54
N GLY A 228 9.22 -22.31 29.26
CA GLY A 228 10.31 -22.40 30.22
C GLY A 228 10.52 -21.10 30.98
N ASP A 229 11.78 -20.75 31.24
CA ASP A 229 12.14 -19.48 31.86
C ASP A 229 11.80 -18.30 30.92
N PRO A 230 10.92 -17.36 31.34
CA PRO A 230 10.47 -16.26 30.49
C PRO A 230 11.55 -15.22 30.17
N ARG A 231 12.73 -15.31 30.81
CA ARG A 231 13.90 -14.46 30.55
C ARG A 231 14.66 -14.89 29.29
N GLU A 232 14.60 -16.17 28.94
CA GLU A 232 15.35 -16.73 27.81
C GLU A 232 14.86 -16.19 26.47
N GLN A 233 15.80 -15.95 25.57
CA GLN A 233 15.51 -15.54 24.20
C GLN A 233 15.49 -16.77 23.29
N GLU A 234 14.46 -16.86 22.44
CA GLU A 234 14.33 -17.92 21.44
C GLU A 234 14.07 -17.31 20.05
N TRP A 235 14.49 -18.01 18.99
CA TRP A 235 14.16 -17.64 17.63
C TRP A 235 12.86 -18.30 17.18
N ALA A 236 11.97 -17.51 16.59
CA ALA A 236 10.73 -18.03 16.03
C ALA A 236 10.33 -17.30 14.75
N PRO A 237 9.46 -17.90 13.91
CA PRO A 237 8.83 -17.20 12.79
C PRO A 237 8.17 -15.89 13.25
N GLY A 238 8.24 -14.86 12.41
CA GLY A 238 7.54 -13.61 12.65
C GLY A 238 6.02 -13.80 12.58
N GLN A 239 5.27 -13.09 13.42
CA GLN A 239 3.80 -13.18 13.48
C GLN A 239 3.11 -12.72 12.18
N PHE A 240 3.82 -11.96 11.33
CA PHE A 240 3.33 -11.45 10.05
C PHE A 240 3.98 -12.15 8.84
N ASP A 241 4.60 -13.32 9.05
CA ASP A 241 5.20 -14.12 7.98
C ASP A 241 4.13 -14.77 7.09
N ALA A 242 3.48 -13.97 6.25
CA ALA A 242 2.65 -14.47 5.16
C ALA A 242 3.57 -15.05 4.08
N ARG A 243 4.02 -16.29 4.31
CA ARG A 243 5.02 -17.04 3.52
C ARG A 243 4.84 -16.88 2.02
N HIS A 244 3.60 -16.91 1.53
CA HIS A 244 3.25 -16.73 0.13
C HIS A 244 2.22 -15.62 -0.02
N VAL A 245 2.43 -14.71 -0.96
CA VAL A 245 1.47 -13.66 -1.32
C VAL A 245 1.36 -13.60 -2.84
N ILE A 246 0.14 -13.65 -3.35
CA ILE A 246 -0.20 -13.55 -4.77
C ILE A 246 -1.06 -12.31 -4.95
N VAL A 247 -0.71 -11.47 -5.91
CA VAL A 247 -1.48 -10.29 -6.28
C VAL A 247 -1.69 -10.29 -7.79
N LEU A 248 -2.94 -10.33 -8.22
CA LEU A 248 -3.35 -10.19 -9.60
C LEU A 248 -4.12 -8.87 -9.75
N SER A 249 -3.67 -8.01 -10.65
CA SER A 249 -4.43 -6.85 -11.09
C SER A 249 -4.56 -6.94 -12.60
N THR A 250 -5.77 -7.01 -13.13
CA THR A 250 -5.98 -7.12 -14.57
C THR A 250 -7.20 -6.33 -14.98
N GLY A 251 -7.22 -5.85 -16.21
CA GLY A 251 -8.34 -5.13 -16.75
C GLY A 251 -8.33 -5.07 -18.25
N PHE A 252 -9.49 -4.73 -18.80
CA PHE A 252 -9.63 -4.46 -20.21
C PHE A 252 -10.58 -3.29 -20.42
N SER A 253 -10.35 -2.52 -21.46
CA SER A 253 -11.31 -1.54 -21.96
C SER A 253 -11.77 -1.90 -23.37
N LYS A 254 -13.09 -1.94 -23.57
CA LYS A 254 -13.72 -2.14 -24.87
C LYS A 254 -14.87 -1.14 -25.03
N GLY A 255 -14.91 -0.44 -26.16
CA GLY A 255 -15.80 0.70 -26.38
C GLY A 255 -17.30 0.45 -26.22
N MET A 256 -17.79 -0.80 -26.19
CA MET A 256 -19.20 -1.11 -25.87
C MET A 256 -19.43 -1.54 -24.42
N LEU A 257 -18.43 -2.14 -23.76
CA LEU A 257 -18.55 -2.74 -22.42
C LEU A 257 -18.02 -1.83 -21.31
N GLY A 258 -17.37 -0.72 -21.67
CA GLY A 258 -16.65 0.13 -20.73
C GLY A 258 -15.30 -0.48 -20.33
N SER A 259 -14.78 -0.03 -19.20
CA SER A 259 -13.53 -0.52 -18.61
C SER A 259 -13.85 -1.40 -17.41
N TRP A 260 -13.22 -2.57 -17.37
CA TRP A 260 -13.32 -3.52 -16.27
C TRP A 260 -11.94 -3.71 -15.66
N THR A 261 -11.88 -3.71 -14.32
CA THR A 261 -10.67 -4.03 -13.57
C THR A 261 -11.00 -5.03 -12.48
N LEU A 262 -10.15 -6.03 -12.34
CA LEU A 262 -10.15 -7.04 -11.30
C LEU A 262 -8.90 -6.84 -10.46
N GLN A 263 -9.06 -6.79 -9.13
CA GLN A 263 -7.97 -6.91 -8.19
C GLN A 263 -8.20 -8.13 -7.30
N ALA A 264 -7.31 -9.10 -7.37
CA ALA A 264 -7.34 -10.29 -6.53
C ALA A 264 -6.05 -10.39 -5.72
N ARG A 265 -6.18 -10.79 -4.46
CA ARG A 265 -5.05 -11.04 -3.56
C ARG A 265 -5.29 -12.34 -2.82
N GLY A 266 -4.29 -13.22 -2.83
CA GLY A 266 -4.22 -14.39 -1.98
C GLY A 266 -2.99 -14.31 -1.10
N GLN A 267 -3.08 -14.74 0.15
CA GLN A 267 -1.90 -14.91 1.00
C GLN A 267 -2.05 -16.16 1.88
N SER A 268 -0.93 -16.83 2.12
CA SER A 268 -0.85 -17.92 3.09
C SER A 268 -1.20 -17.42 4.48
N GLY A 269 -1.78 -18.29 5.30
CA GLY A 269 -2.12 -17.95 6.67
C GLY A 269 -0.92 -17.56 7.52
N LEU A 270 -1.21 -16.67 8.47
CA LEU A 270 -0.22 -16.16 9.41
C LEU A 270 0.14 -17.24 10.45
N PRO A 271 1.39 -17.27 10.91
CA PRO A 271 1.78 -18.11 12.03
C PRO A 271 1.05 -17.74 13.31
N PHE A 272 0.72 -18.74 14.13
CA PHE A 272 0.20 -18.55 15.47
C PHE A 272 0.77 -19.60 16.43
N THR A 273 0.69 -19.33 17.73
CA THR A 273 1.20 -20.22 18.78
C THR A 273 0.02 -20.85 19.52
N PRO A 274 -0.02 -22.18 19.71
CA PRO A 274 -0.99 -22.81 20.60
C PRO A 274 -0.76 -22.39 22.05
N LEU A 275 -1.80 -21.88 22.70
CA LEU A 275 -1.73 -21.34 24.06
C LEU A 275 -2.60 -22.12 25.04
N VAL A 276 -2.21 -22.05 26.30
CA VAL A 276 -3.06 -22.35 27.46
C VAL A 276 -3.66 -21.02 27.94
N GLN A 277 -4.96 -21.01 28.23
CA GLN A 277 -5.60 -19.84 28.80
C GLN A 277 -5.09 -19.61 30.23
N GLY A 278 -4.68 -18.38 30.53
CA GLY A 278 -4.14 -18.02 31.85
C GLY A 278 -2.63 -18.20 31.93
N ASP A 279 -2.11 -18.14 33.16
CA ASP A 279 -0.69 -18.16 33.53
C ASP A 279 -0.41 -19.45 34.30
N VAL A 280 -0.20 -20.57 33.60
CA VAL A 280 -0.04 -21.89 34.24
C VAL A 280 1.35 -22.10 34.81
N ASN A 281 2.37 -21.36 34.34
CA ASN A 281 3.71 -21.37 34.92
C ASN A 281 3.87 -20.40 36.10
N GLY A 282 2.92 -19.48 36.32
CA GLY A 282 2.93 -18.52 37.42
C GLY A 282 4.01 -17.44 37.27
N ASP A 283 4.37 -17.07 36.05
CA ASP A 283 5.40 -16.07 35.78
C ASP A 283 4.91 -14.61 35.79
N GLY A 284 3.61 -14.43 36.02
CA GLY A 284 2.95 -13.13 36.05
C GLY A 284 2.48 -12.65 34.67
N ARG A 285 2.53 -13.49 33.64
CA ARG A 285 2.05 -13.18 32.29
C ARG A 285 1.24 -14.33 31.70
N GLY A 286 -0.07 -14.12 31.61
CA GLY A 286 -0.97 -15.09 30.98
C GLY A 286 -0.73 -15.31 29.47
N GLY A 287 -1.26 -16.42 28.99
CA GLY A 287 -1.10 -16.89 27.61
C GLY A 287 0.17 -17.71 27.46
N ASP A 288 0.33 -18.73 28.28
CA ASP A 288 1.43 -19.69 28.19
C ASP A 288 1.31 -20.56 26.95
N ARG A 289 2.43 -21.08 26.47
CA ARG A 289 2.47 -22.00 25.34
C ARG A 289 1.98 -23.38 25.76
N ALA A 290 1.14 -23.99 24.94
CA ALA A 290 0.60 -25.31 25.23
C ALA A 290 1.63 -26.43 24.98
N PHE A 291 1.67 -27.39 25.90
CA PHE A 291 2.06 -28.75 25.59
C PHE A 291 0.87 -29.41 24.88
N VAL A 292 1.06 -29.90 23.66
CA VAL A 292 -0.04 -30.45 22.86
C VAL A 292 -0.21 -31.93 23.22
N PRO A 293 -1.34 -32.33 23.81
CA PRO A 293 -1.52 -33.71 24.26
C PRO A 293 -1.52 -34.70 23.08
N ASP A 294 -0.84 -35.83 23.24
CA ASP A 294 -0.95 -36.96 22.32
C ASP A 294 -2.12 -37.85 22.77
N PRO A 295 -3.25 -37.89 22.04
CA PRO A 295 -4.43 -38.64 22.47
C PRO A 295 -4.18 -40.16 22.54
N ALA A 296 -3.09 -40.69 21.98
CA ALA A 296 -2.71 -42.10 22.12
C ALA A 296 -1.96 -42.40 23.43
N ARG A 297 -1.34 -41.38 24.04
CA ARG A 297 -0.52 -41.51 25.26
C ARG A 297 -1.10 -40.76 26.46
N GLU A 298 -2.15 -39.97 26.25
CA GLU A 298 -2.81 -39.21 27.30
C GLU A 298 -3.53 -40.13 28.30
N THR A 299 -3.26 -39.90 29.58
CA THR A 299 -3.83 -40.66 30.70
C THR A 299 -5.20 -40.14 31.12
N ASP A 300 -5.47 -38.85 30.88
CA ASP A 300 -6.79 -38.27 31.09
C ASP A 300 -7.73 -38.63 29.94
N VAL A 301 -8.64 -39.56 30.20
CA VAL A 301 -9.59 -40.07 29.20
C VAL A 301 -10.49 -38.98 28.61
N VAL A 302 -10.82 -37.94 29.39
CA VAL A 302 -11.67 -36.83 28.94
C VAL A 302 -10.88 -35.93 28.00
N LEU A 303 -9.66 -35.54 28.39
CA LEU A 303 -8.78 -34.74 27.55
C LEU A 303 -8.46 -35.47 26.23
N ALA A 304 -8.12 -36.75 26.31
CA ALA A 304 -7.85 -37.59 25.14
C ALA A 304 -9.05 -37.64 24.18
N ALA A 305 -10.27 -37.79 24.70
CA ALA A 305 -11.50 -37.79 23.90
C ALA A 305 -11.75 -36.42 23.25
N GLN A 306 -11.55 -35.32 23.97
CA GLN A 306 -11.72 -33.97 23.44
C GLN A 306 -10.71 -33.65 22.33
N VAL A 307 -9.44 -34.07 22.47
CA VAL A 307 -8.42 -33.91 21.43
C VAL A 307 -8.79 -34.73 20.18
N ARG A 308 -9.27 -35.97 20.35
CA ARG A 308 -9.76 -36.78 19.21
C ARG A 308 -10.95 -36.14 18.51
N THR A 309 -11.89 -35.56 19.26
CA THR A 309 -13.01 -34.80 18.68
C THR A 309 -12.49 -33.61 17.89
N LEU A 310 -11.58 -32.81 18.44
CA LEU A 310 -11.01 -31.66 17.73
C LEU A 310 -10.23 -32.06 16.48
N LEU A 311 -9.52 -33.19 16.50
CA LEU A 311 -8.86 -33.75 15.30
C LEU A 311 -9.88 -34.17 14.22
N ALA A 312 -11.05 -34.65 14.62
CA ALA A 312 -12.08 -35.14 13.69
C ALA A 312 -13.00 -34.04 13.15
N THR A 313 -13.33 -33.02 13.95
CA THR A 313 -14.33 -31.99 13.62
C THR A 313 -13.78 -30.57 13.55
N GLY A 314 -12.54 -30.36 14.00
CA GLY A 314 -11.88 -29.06 13.98
C GLY A 314 -11.48 -28.59 12.59
N SER A 315 -10.91 -27.38 12.52
CA SER A 315 -10.41 -26.84 11.26
C SER A 315 -9.19 -27.64 10.76
N ASN A 316 -8.94 -27.61 9.45
CA ASN A 316 -7.72 -28.22 8.89
C ASN A 316 -6.44 -27.66 9.52
N ALA A 317 -6.46 -26.38 9.92
CA ALA A 317 -5.35 -25.75 10.62
C ALA A 317 -5.18 -26.31 12.04
N ALA A 318 -6.27 -26.57 12.77
CA ALA A 318 -6.25 -27.24 14.07
C ALA A 318 -5.65 -28.64 13.94
N GLY A 319 -6.19 -29.46 13.02
CA GLY A 319 -5.72 -30.82 12.80
C GLY A 319 -4.24 -30.89 12.43
N ALA A 320 -3.79 -30.08 11.48
CA ALA A 320 -2.39 -30.01 11.07
C ALA A 320 -1.47 -29.57 12.24
N CYS A 321 -1.91 -28.60 13.05
CA CYS A 321 -1.16 -28.12 14.20
C CYS A 321 -1.05 -29.18 15.30
N LEU A 322 -2.14 -29.87 15.63
CA LEU A 322 -2.17 -30.92 16.65
C LEU A 322 -1.29 -32.10 16.25
N VAL A 323 -1.39 -32.58 15.01
CA VAL A 323 -0.56 -33.67 14.50
C VAL A 323 0.93 -33.30 14.50
N ALA A 324 1.27 -32.08 14.07
CA ALA A 324 2.66 -31.63 14.00
C ALA A 324 3.32 -31.43 15.38
N ASN A 325 2.54 -31.29 16.46
CA ASN A 325 3.05 -31.02 17.81
C ASN A 325 2.60 -32.07 18.84
N ALA A 326 2.02 -33.21 18.45
CA ALA A 326 1.51 -34.21 19.38
C ALA A 326 2.59 -34.71 20.36
N GLY A 327 2.31 -34.63 21.66
CA GLY A 327 3.18 -35.10 22.73
C GLY A 327 4.40 -34.21 22.99
N GLN A 328 4.42 -32.98 22.46
CA GLN A 328 5.50 -32.03 22.67
C GLN A 328 4.97 -30.62 22.93
N VAL A 329 5.86 -29.77 23.44
CA VAL A 329 5.62 -28.34 23.56
C VAL A 329 5.52 -27.75 22.16
N ALA A 330 4.45 -27.00 21.87
CA ALA A 330 4.37 -26.32 20.59
C ALA A 330 5.58 -25.37 20.40
N GLY A 331 6.09 -25.21 19.19
CA GLY A 331 7.02 -24.11 18.93
C GLY A 331 6.30 -22.76 18.94
N ARG A 332 6.98 -21.66 19.31
CA ARG A 332 6.43 -20.33 19.07
C ARG A 332 6.19 -20.15 17.57
N ASN A 333 4.98 -19.72 17.21
CA ASN A 333 4.57 -19.49 15.83
C ASN A 333 4.80 -20.72 14.93
N SER A 334 4.69 -21.94 15.49
CA SER A 334 4.88 -23.18 14.74
C SER A 334 3.68 -23.56 13.87
N CYS A 335 2.47 -23.17 14.28
CA CYS A 335 1.24 -23.46 13.56
C CYS A 335 0.88 -22.32 12.61
N ARG A 336 0.11 -22.62 11.55
CA ARG A 336 -0.29 -21.64 10.54
C ARG A 336 -1.80 -21.67 10.31
N GLY A 337 -2.39 -20.48 10.20
CA GLY A 337 -3.78 -20.33 9.82
C GLY A 337 -4.06 -20.74 8.37
N PRO A 338 -5.34 -20.74 7.95
CA PRO A 338 -5.70 -21.00 6.57
C PRO A 338 -5.31 -19.83 5.65
N TRP A 339 -5.34 -20.07 4.35
CA TRP A 339 -5.16 -19.02 3.35
C TRP A 339 -6.28 -17.98 3.44
N THR A 340 -5.92 -16.71 3.20
CA THR A 340 -6.89 -15.62 3.07
C THR A 340 -6.85 -15.09 1.65
N GLN A 341 -8.03 -14.75 1.13
CA GLN A 341 -8.21 -14.32 -0.25
C GLN A 341 -9.19 -13.16 -0.31
N SER A 342 -8.97 -12.21 -1.21
CA SER A 342 -9.91 -11.13 -1.50
C SER A 342 -9.96 -10.85 -3.00
N VAL A 343 -11.16 -10.52 -3.49
CA VAL A 343 -11.40 -10.16 -4.88
C VAL A 343 -12.29 -8.93 -4.92
N ASN A 344 -11.82 -7.91 -5.63
CA ASN A 344 -12.54 -6.69 -5.91
C ASN A 344 -12.67 -6.52 -7.43
N ILE A 345 -13.82 -6.02 -7.88
CA ILE A 345 -14.07 -5.71 -9.28
C ILE A 345 -14.50 -4.25 -9.38
N GLN A 346 -13.93 -3.54 -10.34
CA GLN A 346 -14.33 -2.20 -10.71
C GLN A 346 -14.83 -2.19 -12.15
N TRP A 347 -15.99 -1.60 -12.37
CA TRP A 347 -16.54 -1.36 -13.69
C TRP A 347 -16.80 0.13 -13.90
N GLN A 348 -16.29 0.65 -15.01
CA GLN A 348 -16.58 1.99 -15.48
C GLN A 348 -17.31 1.86 -16.83
N PRO A 349 -18.64 2.02 -16.88
CA PRO A 349 -19.36 1.94 -18.14
C PRO A 349 -18.94 3.09 -19.07
N ARG A 350 -19.22 2.90 -20.36
CA ARG A 350 -19.09 3.99 -21.32
C ARG A 350 -20.08 5.09 -20.98
N THR A 351 -19.59 6.32 -20.89
CA THR A 351 -20.43 7.49 -20.69
C THR A 351 -21.27 7.75 -21.95
N PRO A 352 -22.60 7.90 -21.82
CA PRO A 352 -23.45 8.26 -22.95
C PRO A 352 -22.99 9.57 -23.59
N ARG A 353 -22.96 9.62 -24.93
CA ARG A 353 -22.61 10.86 -25.66
C ARG A 353 -23.53 12.04 -25.28
N GLN A 354 -24.78 11.76 -24.93
CA GLN A 354 -25.77 12.73 -24.48
C GLN A 354 -25.35 13.49 -23.21
N TRP A 355 -24.52 12.88 -22.37
CA TRP A 355 -24.00 13.51 -21.15
C TRP A 355 -22.72 14.32 -21.38
N GLY A 356 -22.27 14.43 -22.64
CA GLY A 356 -21.10 15.23 -23.01
C GLY A 356 -19.80 14.83 -22.29
N GLY A 357 -19.71 13.60 -21.77
CA GLY A 357 -18.60 13.15 -20.92
C GLY A 357 -18.51 13.85 -19.56
N ARG A 358 -19.58 14.54 -19.12
CA ARG A 358 -19.59 15.31 -17.86
C ARG A 358 -19.94 14.49 -16.62
N VAL A 359 -20.57 13.34 -16.81
CA VAL A 359 -20.88 12.39 -15.74
C VAL A 359 -20.08 11.12 -16.00
N SER A 360 -19.26 10.69 -15.04
CA SER A 360 -18.53 9.43 -15.09
C SER A 360 -18.99 8.54 -13.92
N PRO A 361 -19.89 7.59 -14.16
CA PRO A 361 -20.23 6.58 -13.17
C PRO A 361 -19.09 5.55 -13.03
N ARG A 362 -18.92 5.03 -11.82
CA ARG A 362 -18.06 3.88 -11.51
C ARG A 362 -18.79 2.98 -10.54
N VAL A 363 -18.69 1.67 -10.76
CA VAL A 363 -19.25 0.66 -9.88
C VAL A 363 -18.09 -0.14 -9.30
N TYR A 364 -18.02 -0.20 -7.97
CA TYR A 364 -17.08 -1.03 -7.24
C TYR A 364 -17.86 -2.16 -6.56
N LEU A 365 -17.41 -3.38 -6.83
CA LEU A 365 -17.83 -4.61 -6.21
C LEU A 365 -16.68 -5.00 -5.26
N GLU A 366 -16.80 -4.60 -4.01
CA GLU A 366 -15.80 -4.92 -2.99
C GLU A 366 -16.12 -6.27 -2.37
N ASN A 367 -15.07 -7.07 -2.17
CA ASN A 367 -15.10 -8.38 -1.56
C ASN A 367 -16.13 -9.36 -2.15
N VAL A 368 -16.04 -9.56 -3.46
CA VAL A 368 -16.92 -10.45 -4.23
C VAL A 368 -16.95 -11.87 -3.65
N LEU A 369 -15.83 -12.34 -3.11
CA LEU A 369 -15.74 -13.67 -2.50
C LEU A 369 -16.64 -13.85 -1.27
N ALA A 370 -16.77 -12.83 -0.42
CA ALA A 370 -17.68 -12.90 0.72
C ALA A 370 -19.15 -12.97 0.28
N GLY A 371 -19.50 -12.23 -0.79
CA GLY A 371 -20.83 -12.31 -1.38
C GLY A 371 -21.13 -13.69 -1.97
N LEU A 372 -20.15 -14.31 -2.64
CA LEU A 372 -20.27 -15.68 -3.14
C LEU A 372 -20.38 -16.70 -2.01
N ASP A 373 -19.60 -16.55 -0.94
CA ASP A 373 -19.66 -17.43 0.24
C ASP A 373 -21.04 -17.39 0.89
N GLN A 374 -21.58 -16.19 1.12
CA GLN A 374 -22.93 -16.01 1.65
C GLN A 374 -24.01 -16.54 0.69
N ALA A 375 -23.85 -16.37 -0.63
CA ALA A 375 -24.82 -16.86 -1.61
C ALA A 375 -24.84 -18.39 -1.72
N LEU A 376 -23.69 -19.05 -1.55
CA LEU A 376 -23.55 -20.50 -1.68
C LEU A 376 -23.81 -21.25 -0.37
N HIS A 377 -23.43 -20.67 0.77
CA HIS A 377 -23.50 -21.34 2.08
C HIS A 377 -24.51 -20.71 3.06
N GLY A 378 -25.12 -19.57 2.70
CA GLY A 378 -26.01 -18.81 3.59
C GLY A 378 -25.27 -17.95 4.60
N SER A 379 -25.98 -17.05 5.30
CA SER A 379 -25.39 -16.15 6.29
C SER A 379 -24.83 -16.86 7.53
N GLU A 380 -25.46 -17.98 7.93
CA GLU A 380 -25.15 -18.71 9.17
C GLU A 380 -24.01 -19.73 9.01
N SER A 381 -23.67 -20.12 7.78
CA SER A 381 -22.70 -21.20 7.50
C SER A 381 -21.58 -20.77 6.55
N MET A 382 -21.19 -19.50 6.58
CA MET A 382 -20.09 -18.98 5.76
C MET A 382 -18.76 -19.65 6.10
N HIS A 383 -17.97 -19.95 5.07
CA HIS A 383 -16.64 -20.53 5.20
C HIS A 383 -15.52 -19.50 5.38
N GLY A 384 -15.84 -18.20 5.33
CA GLY A 384 -14.89 -17.10 5.50
C GLY A 384 -14.15 -16.71 4.23
N TRP A 385 -14.74 -16.91 3.05
CA TRP A 385 -14.11 -16.40 1.84
C TRP A 385 -14.15 -14.88 1.83
N GLY A 386 -13.07 -14.22 1.41
CA GLY A 386 -13.03 -12.75 1.42
C GLY A 386 -12.67 -12.12 2.77
N SER A 387 -12.61 -12.89 3.87
CA SER A 387 -12.27 -12.36 5.18
C SER A 387 -10.81 -12.64 5.55
N THR A 388 -10.29 -11.84 6.47
CA THR A 388 -9.01 -12.14 7.12
C THR A 388 -9.22 -13.24 8.15
N ALA A 389 -8.44 -14.31 8.06
CA ALA A 389 -8.51 -15.45 8.95
C ALA A 389 -7.55 -15.25 10.12
N THR A 390 -8.08 -14.98 11.31
CA THR A 390 -7.33 -14.91 12.57
C THR A 390 -7.70 -16.12 13.42
N PRO A 391 -6.88 -17.18 13.44
CA PRO A 391 -7.17 -18.39 14.22
C PRO A 391 -7.21 -18.08 15.72
N ASP A 392 -8.13 -18.71 16.46
CA ASP A 392 -8.10 -18.71 17.92
C ASP A 392 -6.86 -19.49 18.41
N PRO A 393 -5.90 -18.85 19.11
CA PRO A 393 -4.67 -19.51 19.53
C PRO A 393 -4.86 -20.37 20.79
N VAL A 394 -5.96 -20.23 21.55
CA VAL A 394 -6.16 -20.94 22.81
C VAL A 394 -6.54 -22.39 22.52
N LEU A 395 -5.65 -23.32 22.86
CA LEU A 395 -5.88 -24.76 22.74
C LEU A 395 -6.46 -25.34 24.02
N LEU A 396 -5.88 -25.00 25.17
CA LEU A 396 -6.23 -25.60 26.47
C LEU A 396 -6.75 -24.54 27.44
N VAL A 397 -7.77 -24.90 28.20
CA VAL A 397 -8.37 -24.07 29.25
C VAL A 397 -8.25 -24.82 30.58
N PRO A 398 -7.53 -24.27 31.59
CA PRO A 398 -7.49 -24.86 32.92
C PRO A 398 -8.90 -24.92 33.52
N ARG A 399 -9.20 -26.05 34.18
CA ARG A 399 -10.48 -26.30 34.87
C ARG A 399 -10.31 -26.71 36.33
N GLY A 400 -9.08 -26.70 36.81
CA GLY A 400 -8.73 -27.16 38.14
C GLY A 400 -7.27 -27.60 38.22
N PHE A 401 -6.80 -27.79 39.45
CA PHE A 401 -5.44 -28.19 39.75
C PHE A 401 -5.41 -29.23 40.87
N ASP A 402 -4.67 -30.31 40.65
CA ASP A 402 -4.41 -31.34 41.64
C ASP A 402 -3.06 -31.08 42.31
N ALA A 403 -3.10 -30.56 43.54
CA ALA A 403 -1.89 -30.18 44.27
C ALA A 403 -1.03 -31.38 44.69
N THR A 404 -1.61 -32.57 44.85
CA THR A 404 -0.89 -33.79 45.26
C THR A 404 -0.12 -34.37 44.08
N LEU A 405 -0.77 -34.43 42.91
CA LEU A 405 -0.16 -34.92 41.68
C LEU A 405 0.58 -33.84 40.88
N GLN A 406 0.52 -32.58 41.33
CA GLN A 406 1.08 -31.42 40.63
C GLN A 406 0.64 -31.37 39.16
N ARG A 407 -0.67 -31.44 38.93
CA ARG A 407 -1.25 -31.60 37.58
C ARG A 407 -2.44 -30.68 37.38
N PHE A 408 -2.43 -29.91 36.29
CA PHE A 408 -3.62 -29.20 35.82
C PHE A 408 -4.60 -30.15 35.14
N ARG A 409 -5.89 -29.84 35.26
CA ARG A 409 -6.95 -30.49 34.48
C ARG A 409 -7.39 -29.51 33.39
N TYR A 410 -7.37 -29.95 32.15
CA TYR A 410 -7.65 -29.11 31.00
C TYR A 410 -8.94 -29.52 30.30
N ASP A 411 -9.62 -28.51 29.75
CA ASP A 411 -10.52 -28.69 28.63
C ASP A 411 -9.85 -28.22 27.34
N VAL A 412 -10.12 -28.92 26.25
CA VAL A 412 -9.77 -28.46 24.91
C VAL A 412 -10.79 -27.43 24.45
N ASN A 413 -10.32 -26.28 23.99
CA ASN A 413 -11.16 -25.32 23.31
C ASN A 413 -11.61 -25.90 21.96
N PRO A 414 -12.93 -26.17 21.75
CA PRO A 414 -13.40 -26.73 20.48
C PRO A 414 -13.26 -25.75 19.31
N ARG A 415 -13.00 -24.46 19.58
CA ARG A 415 -12.77 -23.42 18.58
C ARG A 415 -11.30 -23.16 18.28
N PHE A 416 -10.38 -23.97 18.83
CA PHE A 416 -8.95 -23.84 18.54
C PHE A 416 -8.70 -23.80 17.03
N ALA A 417 -7.96 -22.78 16.60
CA ALA A 417 -7.66 -22.48 15.20
C ALA A 417 -8.87 -22.36 14.25
N ASP A 418 -10.07 -22.09 14.79
CA ASP A 418 -11.24 -21.75 13.99
C ASP A 418 -11.13 -20.31 13.48
N THR A 419 -11.62 -20.07 12.27
CA THR A 419 -11.55 -18.79 11.56
C THR A 419 -12.89 -18.39 10.94
N ARG A 420 -13.99 -19.10 11.27
CA ARG A 420 -15.30 -18.86 10.70
C ARG A 420 -15.86 -17.48 11.11
N PRO A 421 -16.35 -16.66 10.16
CA PRO A 421 -16.82 -15.30 10.45
C PRO A 421 -17.93 -15.20 11.50
N GLY A 422 -18.83 -16.18 11.58
CA GLY A 422 -19.91 -16.23 12.59
C GLY A 422 -19.41 -16.39 14.03
N HIS A 423 -18.12 -16.68 14.22
CA HIS A 423 -17.47 -16.82 15.52
C HIS A 423 -16.40 -15.74 15.78
N THR A 424 -16.19 -14.81 14.84
CA THR A 424 -15.22 -13.71 14.94
C THR A 424 -15.91 -12.36 14.84
N LEU A 425 -15.46 -11.35 15.59
CA LEU A 425 -16.07 -10.01 15.61
C LEU A 425 -15.80 -9.17 14.34
N ALA A 426 -14.92 -9.61 13.44
CA ALA A 426 -14.51 -8.86 12.25
C ALA A 426 -15.13 -9.43 10.97
N GLN A 427 -16.17 -8.77 10.44
CA GLN A 427 -16.77 -9.11 9.16
C GLN A 427 -16.28 -8.15 8.07
N ASN A 428 -15.90 -8.71 6.92
CA ASN A 428 -15.64 -7.95 5.71
C ASN A 428 -16.73 -8.30 4.68
N PRO A 429 -17.88 -7.61 4.66
CA PRO A 429 -18.99 -7.99 3.80
C PRO A 429 -18.73 -7.64 2.33
N PHE A 430 -19.52 -8.24 1.43
CA PHE A 430 -19.62 -7.76 0.05
C PHE A 430 -20.28 -6.39 0.02
N ARG A 431 -19.72 -5.46 -0.76
CA ARG A 431 -20.26 -4.10 -0.91
C ARG A 431 -20.36 -3.71 -2.37
N LEU A 432 -21.50 -3.14 -2.75
CA LEU A 432 -21.72 -2.49 -4.04
C LEU A 432 -21.67 -0.98 -3.84
N ILE A 433 -20.64 -0.32 -4.36
CA ILE A 433 -20.48 1.13 -4.29
C ILE A 433 -20.66 1.70 -5.68
N VAL A 434 -21.59 2.63 -5.83
CA VAL A 434 -21.81 3.38 -7.08
C VAL A 434 -21.33 4.80 -6.87
N ASP A 435 -20.25 5.18 -7.56
CA ASP A 435 -19.63 6.50 -7.53
C ASP A 435 -19.99 7.28 -8.79
N PHE A 436 -20.31 8.56 -8.65
CA PHE A 436 -20.58 9.46 -9.77
C PHE A 436 -19.66 10.67 -9.68
N SER A 437 -18.78 10.82 -10.68
CA SER A 437 -17.97 12.04 -10.83
C SER A 437 -18.63 13.00 -11.81
N LEU A 438 -18.80 14.26 -11.40
CA LEU A 438 -19.45 15.33 -12.16
C LEU A 438 -18.44 16.43 -12.52
N ARG A 439 -18.31 16.72 -13.82
CA ARG A 439 -17.49 17.82 -14.34
C ARG A 439 -18.37 19.03 -14.63
N PHE A 440 -18.27 20.04 -13.78
CA PHE A 440 -19.00 21.32 -13.93
C PHE A 440 -18.23 22.38 -14.73
N SER A 441 -16.96 22.14 -15.06
CA SER A 441 -16.16 23.08 -15.85
C SER A 441 -16.72 23.21 -17.28
N THR A 442 -16.62 24.40 -17.85
CA THR A 442 -16.83 24.60 -19.30
C THR A 442 -15.79 23.83 -20.10
N ASP A 443 -16.14 23.34 -21.28
CA ASP A 443 -15.23 22.60 -22.14
C ASP A 443 -14.09 23.49 -22.64
N PHE A 444 -12.89 22.93 -22.81
CA PHE A 444 -11.69 23.70 -23.14
C PHE A 444 -11.85 24.52 -24.43
N ASP A 445 -12.44 23.95 -25.47
CA ASP A 445 -12.64 24.65 -26.76
C ASP A 445 -13.60 25.84 -26.60
N VAL A 446 -14.62 25.70 -25.75
CA VAL A 446 -15.52 26.81 -25.39
C VAL A 446 -14.78 27.87 -24.57
N GLN A 447 -13.93 27.47 -23.64
CA GLN A 447 -13.08 28.42 -22.89
C GLN A 447 -12.13 29.18 -23.83
N GLN A 448 -11.53 28.48 -24.81
CA GLN A 448 -10.64 29.09 -25.78
C GLN A 448 -11.38 30.07 -26.69
N LEU A 449 -12.57 29.72 -27.17
CA LEU A 449 -13.42 30.62 -27.93
C LEU A 449 -13.84 31.84 -27.07
N ARG A 450 -14.24 31.63 -25.81
CA ARG A 450 -14.58 32.73 -24.89
C ARG A 450 -13.42 33.70 -24.74
N ARG A 451 -12.21 33.18 -24.50
CA ARG A 451 -11.00 33.99 -24.42
C ARG A 451 -10.67 34.70 -25.74
N ALA A 452 -10.95 34.06 -26.87
CA ALA A 452 -10.74 34.64 -28.19
C ALA A 452 -11.65 35.85 -28.41
N VAL A 453 -12.93 35.77 -28.02
CA VAL A 453 -13.92 36.84 -28.25
C VAL A 453 -14.06 37.81 -27.06
N GLU A 454 -13.33 37.56 -25.97
CA GLU A 454 -13.35 38.41 -24.79
C GLU A 454 -12.90 39.84 -25.14
N PRO A 455 -13.64 40.88 -24.67
CA PRO A 455 -13.25 42.25 -24.84
C PRO A 455 -11.83 42.50 -24.32
N ILE A 456 -11.09 43.35 -24.99
CA ILE A 456 -9.74 43.76 -24.59
C ILE A 456 -9.78 45.19 -24.08
N ARG A 457 -8.92 45.50 -23.11
CA ARG A 457 -8.78 46.87 -22.61
C ARG A 457 -7.96 47.69 -23.61
N GLY A 458 -8.62 48.61 -24.28
CA GLY A 458 -8.01 49.64 -25.11
C GLY A 458 -7.84 50.97 -24.37
N PRO A 459 -7.38 52.02 -25.08
CA PRO A 459 -7.22 53.38 -24.53
C PRO A 459 -8.52 53.95 -23.95
N ASP A 460 -9.66 53.66 -24.60
CA ASP A 460 -10.98 54.21 -24.22
C ASP A 460 -11.82 53.21 -23.40
N GLY A 461 -11.20 52.18 -22.81
CA GLY A 461 -11.88 51.17 -21.99
C GLY A 461 -11.99 49.79 -22.65
N TRP A 462 -12.95 48.97 -22.19
CA TRP A 462 -13.16 47.61 -22.69
C TRP A 462 -13.86 47.63 -24.05
N GLN A 463 -13.20 47.14 -25.09
CA GLN A 463 -13.70 47.11 -26.45
C GLN A 463 -13.69 45.69 -27.02
N ARG A 464 -14.65 45.39 -27.90
CA ARG A 464 -14.65 44.14 -28.64
C ARG A 464 -13.42 44.05 -29.55
N ARG A 465 -12.89 42.85 -29.73
CA ARG A 465 -11.76 42.63 -30.62
C ARG A 465 -12.18 42.85 -32.08
N SER A 466 -11.30 43.50 -32.85
CA SER A 466 -11.45 43.64 -34.30
C SER A 466 -11.27 42.29 -35.01
N ALA A 467 -11.70 42.21 -36.27
CA ALA A 467 -11.47 41.03 -37.12
C ALA A 467 -9.98 40.67 -37.23
N ASP A 468 -9.11 41.68 -37.31
CA ASP A 468 -7.66 41.50 -37.36
C ASP A 468 -7.09 40.98 -36.03
N SER A 469 -7.58 41.48 -34.90
CA SER A 469 -7.20 41.00 -33.57
C SER A 469 -7.62 39.53 -33.35
N LEU A 470 -8.83 39.16 -33.79
CA LEU A 470 -9.33 37.78 -33.74
C LEU A 470 -8.53 36.86 -34.67
N THR A 471 -8.23 37.33 -35.88
CA THR A 471 -7.39 36.59 -36.83
C THR A 471 -6.00 36.36 -36.23
N ALA A 472 -5.36 37.41 -35.70
CA ALA A 472 -4.05 37.33 -35.07
C ALA A 472 -4.03 36.39 -33.85
N PHE A 473 -5.10 36.35 -33.05
CA PHE A 473 -5.22 35.43 -31.92
C PHE A 473 -5.11 33.96 -32.34
N TYR A 474 -5.77 33.57 -33.45
CA TYR A 474 -5.70 32.20 -33.96
C TYR A 474 -4.41 31.94 -34.73
N LEU A 475 -3.95 32.89 -35.54
CA LEU A 475 -2.66 32.78 -36.23
C LEU A 475 -1.49 32.61 -35.26
N GLY A 476 -1.52 33.29 -34.11
CA GLY A 476 -0.51 33.14 -33.05
C GLY A 476 -0.40 31.73 -32.44
N ARG A 477 -1.34 30.84 -32.75
CA ARG A 477 -1.36 29.43 -32.32
C ARG A 477 -1.01 28.45 -33.43
N THR A 478 -0.57 28.96 -34.57
CA THR A 478 -0.06 28.15 -35.67
C THR A 478 1.44 27.95 -35.53
N SER A 479 1.99 26.97 -36.24
CA SER A 479 3.42 26.66 -36.22
C SER A 479 3.92 26.46 -37.64
N SER A 480 5.11 26.96 -37.96
CA SER A 480 5.74 26.83 -39.28
C SER A 480 7.06 26.06 -39.16
N ILE A 481 7.12 24.87 -39.79
CA ILE A 481 8.35 24.08 -39.85
C ILE A 481 9.41 24.84 -40.65
N HIS A 482 8.99 25.53 -41.71
CA HIS A 482 9.88 26.32 -42.55
C HIS A 482 10.56 27.44 -41.76
N LYS A 483 9.81 28.17 -40.91
CA LYS A 483 10.40 29.21 -40.04
C LYS A 483 11.34 28.61 -39.01
N ALA A 484 10.98 27.50 -38.38
CA ALA A 484 11.85 26.84 -37.41
C ALA A 484 13.18 26.39 -38.04
N LEU A 485 13.17 25.92 -39.30
CA LEU A 485 14.41 25.61 -40.03
C LEU A 485 15.23 26.86 -40.37
N ILE A 486 14.56 27.95 -40.76
CA ILE A 486 15.20 29.24 -41.05
C ILE A 486 15.82 29.85 -39.79
N GLU A 487 15.18 29.71 -38.62
CA GLU A 487 15.69 30.18 -37.33
C GLU A 487 16.98 29.45 -36.93
N GLU A 488 17.16 28.20 -37.38
CA GLU A 488 18.35 27.38 -37.15
C GLU A 488 19.30 27.35 -38.36
N ALA A 489 19.24 28.35 -39.24
CA ALA A 489 19.99 28.36 -40.50
C ALA A 489 21.51 28.23 -40.30
N ASP A 490 22.06 28.89 -39.28
CA ASP A 490 23.49 28.86 -38.95
C ASP A 490 23.89 27.49 -38.40
N SER A 491 23.09 26.92 -37.50
CA SER A 491 23.28 25.58 -36.91
C SER A 491 23.23 24.46 -37.95
N LEU A 492 22.36 24.61 -38.96
CA LEU A 492 22.13 23.62 -40.01
C LEU A 492 22.96 23.89 -41.28
N PHE A 493 23.78 24.95 -41.30
CA PHE A 493 24.56 25.36 -42.46
C PHE A 493 23.71 25.43 -43.75
N LEU A 494 22.53 26.05 -43.69
CA LEU A 494 21.62 26.12 -44.84
C LEU A 494 22.22 26.99 -45.95
N SER A 495 22.28 26.46 -47.16
CA SER A 495 22.72 27.25 -48.32
C SER A 495 21.71 28.35 -48.69
N THR A 496 22.16 29.37 -49.42
CA THR A 496 21.29 30.46 -49.89
C THR A 496 20.11 29.95 -50.74
N ALA A 497 20.31 28.88 -51.52
CA ALA A 497 19.26 28.25 -52.31
C ALA A 497 18.21 27.56 -51.41
N GLN A 498 18.66 26.85 -50.36
CA GLN A 498 17.76 26.20 -49.39
C GLN A 498 16.96 27.23 -48.59
N MET A 499 17.63 28.29 -48.11
CA MET A 499 16.99 29.42 -47.43
C MET A 499 15.91 30.07 -48.30
N THR A 500 16.22 30.33 -49.57
CA THR A 500 15.27 30.91 -50.52
C THR A 500 14.08 29.95 -50.77
N GLY A 501 14.35 28.64 -50.86
CA GLY A 501 13.33 27.60 -51.00
C GLY A 501 12.39 27.54 -49.79
N LEU A 502 12.94 27.53 -48.58
CA LEU A 502 12.18 27.52 -47.33
C LEU A 502 11.36 28.80 -47.13
N GLN A 503 11.91 29.97 -47.47
CA GLN A 503 11.17 31.23 -47.43
C GLN A 503 9.99 31.25 -48.41
N ARG A 504 10.17 30.70 -49.62
CA ARG A 504 9.09 30.55 -50.60
C ARG A 504 8.02 29.60 -50.08
N ALA A 505 8.41 28.45 -49.52
CA ALA A 505 7.50 27.49 -48.94
C ALA A 505 6.71 28.07 -47.76
N ASP A 506 7.37 28.84 -46.88
CA ASP A 506 6.73 29.54 -45.77
C ASP A 506 5.74 30.60 -46.23
N SER A 507 6.06 31.35 -47.29
CA SER A 507 5.14 32.35 -47.87
C SER A 507 3.87 31.69 -48.42
N VAL A 508 4.01 30.58 -49.14
CA VAL A 508 2.86 29.79 -49.63
C VAL A 508 2.05 29.22 -48.47
N TYR A 509 2.71 28.62 -47.47
CA TYR A 509 2.06 28.10 -46.28
C TYR A 509 1.30 29.19 -45.51
N SER A 510 1.97 30.31 -45.20
CA SER A 510 1.40 31.45 -44.48
C SER A 510 0.20 32.05 -45.21
N SER A 511 0.24 32.15 -46.55
CA SER A 511 -0.90 32.64 -47.34
C SER A 511 -2.10 31.71 -47.27
N ARG A 512 -1.91 30.38 -47.34
CA ARG A 512 -2.98 29.38 -47.20
C ARG A 512 -3.58 29.37 -45.80
N VAL A 513 -2.76 29.47 -44.76
CA VAL A 513 -3.23 29.57 -43.37
C VAL A 513 -4.02 30.87 -43.14
N ARG A 514 -3.55 32.01 -43.67
CA ARG A 514 -4.32 33.27 -43.63
C ARG A 514 -5.66 33.15 -44.38
N ALA A 515 -5.69 32.45 -45.52
CA ALA A 515 -6.91 32.30 -46.32
C ALA A 515 -8.05 31.61 -45.55
N ILE A 516 -7.74 30.74 -44.58
CA ILE A 516 -8.74 30.08 -43.73
C ILE A 516 -9.06 30.86 -42.44
N TYR A 517 -8.07 31.56 -41.85
CA TYR A 517 -8.26 32.26 -40.57
C TYR A 517 -8.76 33.70 -40.69
N VAL A 518 -8.47 34.40 -41.79
CA VAL A 518 -8.99 35.77 -42.04
C VAL A 518 -10.52 35.77 -42.15
N PRO A 519 -11.17 34.85 -42.91
CA PRO A 519 -12.63 34.75 -42.91
C PRO A 519 -13.20 34.41 -41.53
N LEU A 520 -12.52 33.55 -40.76
CA LEU A 520 -12.94 33.21 -39.40
C LEU A 520 -12.91 34.44 -38.47
N GLY A 521 -11.84 35.23 -38.51
CA GLY A 521 -11.74 36.45 -37.71
C GLY A 521 -12.82 37.48 -38.08
N LYS A 522 -13.12 37.65 -39.37
CA LYS A 522 -14.23 38.49 -39.84
C LYS A 522 -15.58 37.98 -39.35
N PHE A 523 -15.82 36.68 -39.48
CA PHE A 523 -17.05 36.04 -39.02
C PHE A 523 -17.26 36.23 -37.51
N LEU A 524 -16.23 36.00 -36.70
CA LEU A 524 -16.30 36.17 -35.24
C LEU A 524 -16.45 37.64 -34.82
N ALA A 525 -15.88 38.59 -35.56
CA ALA A 525 -16.01 40.03 -35.26
C ALA A 525 -17.42 40.57 -35.53
N GLN A 526 -18.13 39.99 -36.52
CA GLN A 526 -19.48 40.44 -36.92
C GLN A 526 -20.59 39.90 -35.99
N ARG A 527 -20.31 38.89 -35.18
CA ARG A 527 -21.30 38.28 -34.30
C ARG A 527 -21.43 39.11 -33.02
N GLU A 528 -22.65 39.54 -32.73
CA GLU A 528 -22.94 40.30 -31.50
C GLU A 528 -23.04 39.43 -30.25
N GLY A 529 -23.23 38.11 -30.43
CA GLY A 529 -23.25 37.12 -29.36
C GLY A 529 -21.85 36.68 -28.94
N GLY A 530 -21.69 36.27 -27.68
CA GLY A 530 -20.45 35.68 -27.17
C GLY A 530 -20.14 34.30 -27.76
N ALA A 531 -19.38 33.48 -27.04
CA ALA A 531 -18.98 32.13 -27.47
C ALA A 531 -20.16 31.14 -27.59
N GLY A 532 -20.87 31.18 -28.72
CA GLY A 532 -21.98 30.29 -29.06
C GLY A 532 -21.55 29.04 -29.81
N LYS A 533 -22.53 28.17 -30.11
CA LYS A 533 -22.31 26.88 -30.79
C LYS A 533 -21.83 27.08 -32.23
N THR A 534 -22.44 28.00 -32.96
CA THR A 534 -22.09 28.27 -34.37
C THR A 534 -20.67 28.80 -34.50
N GLU A 535 -20.27 29.69 -33.61
CA GLU A 535 -18.91 30.22 -33.50
C GLU A 535 -17.92 29.10 -33.19
N LEU A 536 -18.25 28.22 -32.24
CA LEU A 536 -17.43 27.08 -31.88
C LEU A 536 -17.26 26.10 -33.05
N ASP A 537 -18.36 25.70 -33.69
CA ASP A 537 -18.35 24.78 -34.82
C ASP A 537 -17.52 25.34 -35.99
N SER A 538 -17.57 26.66 -36.19
CA SER A 538 -16.77 27.36 -37.20
C SER A 538 -15.28 27.32 -36.85
N VAL A 539 -14.90 27.59 -35.60
CA VAL A 539 -13.51 27.49 -35.12
C VAL A 539 -12.98 26.06 -35.27
N LEU A 540 -13.74 25.06 -34.83
CA LEU A 540 -13.34 23.65 -34.90
C LEU A 540 -13.19 23.16 -36.34
N THR A 541 -14.04 23.64 -37.25
CA THR A 541 -13.93 23.33 -38.68
C THR A 541 -12.65 23.91 -39.26
N ILE A 542 -12.37 25.18 -39.01
CA ILE A 542 -11.14 25.84 -39.51
C ILE A 542 -9.88 25.23 -38.88
N GLN A 543 -9.90 24.84 -37.61
CA GLN A 543 -8.79 24.13 -36.98
C GLN A 543 -8.52 22.78 -37.64
N LYS A 544 -9.55 22.02 -38.03
CA LYS A 544 -9.37 20.76 -38.79
C LYS A 544 -8.74 21.01 -40.15
N GLU A 545 -9.18 22.05 -40.86
CA GLU A 545 -8.58 22.42 -42.15
C GLU A 545 -7.14 22.91 -41.99
N TYR A 546 -6.83 23.68 -40.93
CA TYR A 546 -5.47 24.08 -40.60
C TYR A 546 -4.53 22.88 -40.46
N TRP A 547 -4.94 21.83 -39.73
CA TRP A 547 -4.09 20.65 -39.55
C TRP A 547 -3.79 19.92 -40.86
N LYS A 548 -4.74 19.89 -41.81
CA LYS A 548 -4.47 19.34 -43.15
C LYS A 548 -3.38 20.14 -43.87
N ILE A 549 -3.44 21.47 -43.81
CA ILE A 549 -2.43 22.36 -44.42
C ILE A 549 -1.09 22.21 -43.69
N PHE A 550 -1.09 22.14 -42.36
CA PHE A 550 0.11 22.00 -41.54
C PHE A 550 0.89 20.73 -41.90
N TRP A 551 0.19 19.59 -42.06
CA TRP A 551 0.81 18.29 -42.32
C TRP A 551 1.38 18.13 -43.73
N GLU A 552 1.25 19.13 -44.61
CA GLU A 552 1.98 19.17 -45.89
C GLU A 552 3.42 19.71 -45.74
N GLN A 553 3.68 20.50 -44.69
CA GLN A 553 4.97 21.15 -44.48
C GLN A 553 6.15 20.17 -44.31
N PRO A 554 6.05 19.07 -43.52
CA PRO A 554 7.20 18.20 -43.29
C PRO A 554 7.80 17.64 -44.59
N GLU A 555 6.97 17.22 -45.53
CA GLU A 555 7.38 16.66 -46.82
C GLU A 555 8.03 17.71 -47.72
N ILE A 556 7.46 18.92 -47.75
CA ILE A 556 8.03 20.05 -48.50
C ILE A 556 9.39 20.43 -47.90
N ALA A 557 9.48 20.53 -46.58
CA ALA A 557 10.73 20.82 -45.88
C ALA A 557 11.79 19.73 -46.10
N ASP A 558 11.41 18.44 -46.08
CA ASP A 558 12.32 17.31 -46.33
C ASP A 558 12.96 17.37 -47.72
N SER A 559 12.22 17.82 -48.73
CA SER A 559 12.74 17.97 -50.09
C SER A 559 13.76 19.10 -50.26
N LEU A 560 13.83 20.03 -49.30
CA LEU A 560 14.69 21.22 -49.35
C LEU A 560 15.96 21.09 -48.52
N VAL A 561 16.06 20.06 -47.67
CA VAL A 561 17.18 19.85 -46.73
C VAL A 561 17.88 18.52 -47.02
N THR A 562 19.17 18.44 -46.69
CA THR A 562 19.94 17.21 -46.88
C THR A 562 19.65 16.21 -45.75
N PRO A 563 19.92 14.90 -45.96
CA PRO A 563 19.78 13.89 -44.91
C PRO A 563 20.57 14.22 -43.63
N ALA A 564 21.78 14.78 -43.77
CA ALA A 564 22.60 15.20 -42.64
C ALA A 564 21.94 16.36 -41.84
N GLN A 565 21.43 17.38 -42.54
CA GLN A 565 20.71 18.49 -41.91
C GLN A 565 19.43 18.03 -41.20
N LYS A 566 18.73 17.04 -41.77
CA LYS A 566 17.55 16.42 -41.15
C LYS A 566 17.88 15.71 -39.84
N GLU A 567 19.01 15.02 -39.76
CA GLU A 567 19.44 14.37 -38.52
C GLU A 567 19.82 15.39 -37.43
N LEU A 568 20.38 16.53 -37.83
CA LEU A 568 20.72 17.65 -36.93
C LEU A 568 19.49 18.43 -36.42
N PHE A 569 18.30 18.18 -36.98
CA PHE A 569 17.05 18.80 -36.53
C PHE A 569 16.04 17.73 -36.05
N PRO A 570 16.13 17.29 -34.77
CA PRO A 570 15.35 16.17 -34.23
C PRO A 570 13.84 16.30 -34.41
N LEU A 571 13.29 17.52 -34.39
CA LEU A 571 11.88 17.80 -34.58
C LEU A 571 11.38 17.23 -35.92
N MET A 572 12.04 17.58 -37.03
CA MET A 572 11.66 17.11 -38.37
C MET A 572 11.93 15.61 -38.56
N SER A 573 13.03 15.10 -38.02
CA SER A 573 13.34 13.67 -38.04
C SER A 573 12.25 12.85 -37.33
N SER A 574 11.74 13.33 -36.19
CA SER A 574 10.65 12.68 -35.47
C SER A 574 9.32 12.71 -36.23
N LEU A 575 9.01 13.83 -36.88
CA LEU A 575 7.77 14.00 -37.63
C LEU A 575 7.71 13.08 -38.85
N ILE A 576 8.79 12.97 -39.62
CA ILE A 576 8.82 12.20 -40.89
C ILE A 576 8.95 10.68 -40.66
N ARG A 577 9.48 10.25 -39.52
CA ARG A 577 9.53 8.81 -39.16
C ARG A 577 8.15 8.19 -38.96
N ILE A 578 7.14 8.99 -38.68
CA ILE A 578 5.76 8.55 -38.54
C ILE A 578 5.09 8.61 -39.92
N PRO A 579 4.50 7.51 -40.44
CA PRO A 579 3.81 7.53 -41.71
C PRO A 579 2.69 8.58 -41.75
N LYS A 580 2.43 9.15 -42.94
CA LYS A 580 1.43 10.21 -43.13
C LYS A 580 0.06 9.83 -42.56
N HIS A 581 -0.40 8.61 -42.83
CA HIS A 581 -1.67 8.07 -42.32
C HIS A 581 -1.76 8.08 -40.79
N ASP A 582 -0.65 7.82 -40.08
CA ASP A 582 -0.62 7.71 -38.62
C ASP A 582 -0.60 9.08 -37.91
N ARG A 583 -0.21 10.15 -38.64
CA ARG A 583 -0.11 11.52 -38.09
C ARG A 583 -1.22 12.48 -38.54
N GLU A 584 -2.07 12.10 -39.49
CA GLU A 584 -3.18 12.92 -40.02
C GLU A 584 -4.12 13.48 -38.95
N GLY A 585 -4.27 12.80 -37.80
CA GLY A 585 -5.10 13.24 -36.67
C GLY A 585 -4.35 13.94 -35.53
N ALA A 586 -3.02 14.06 -35.60
CA ALA A 586 -2.20 14.60 -34.53
C ALA A 586 -2.13 16.14 -34.58
N GLN A 587 -2.07 16.76 -33.40
CA GLN A 587 -1.93 18.22 -33.23
C GLN A 587 -0.57 18.53 -32.61
N TRP A 588 0.21 19.40 -33.25
CA TRP A 588 1.60 19.73 -32.90
C TRP A 588 1.85 21.23 -32.87
N TYR A 589 2.13 21.78 -31.68
CA TYR A 589 2.35 23.20 -31.49
C TYR A 589 3.81 23.49 -31.09
N PHE A 590 4.46 24.40 -31.82
CA PHE A 590 5.79 24.96 -31.54
C PHE A 590 5.87 26.41 -32.06
N GLY A 591 7.02 27.07 -31.92
CA GLY A 591 7.23 28.47 -32.34
C GLY A 591 7.06 28.73 -33.85
N GLY A 592 7.36 29.97 -34.27
CA GLY A 592 7.30 30.35 -35.69
C GLY A 592 5.87 30.52 -36.24
N SER A 593 4.99 31.18 -35.49
CA SER A 593 3.59 31.38 -35.91
C SER A 593 3.44 32.22 -37.19
N VAL A 594 2.35 31.98 -37.93
CA VAL A 594 1.96 32.82 -39.06
C VAL A 594 1.56 34.20 -38.54
N THR A 595 1.98 35.26 -39.24
CA THR A 595 1.64 36.64 -38.91
C THR A 595 0.55 37.17 -39.82
N LEU A 596 -0.21 38.16 -39.34
CA LEU A 596 -1.34 38.75 -40.09
C LEU A 596 -0.87 39.35 -41.43
N THR A 597 0.29 39.98 -41.42
CA THR A 597 1.00 40.47 -42.60
C THR A 597 2.35 39.78 -42.70
N ASP A 598 2.87 39.62 -43.92
CA ASP A 598 4.25 39.16 -44.10
C ASP A 598 5.20 40.23 -43.53
N LYS A 599 6.19 39.82 -42.75
CA LYS A 599 7.25 40.74 -42.32
C LYS A 599 7.97 41.24 -43.58
N PRO A 600 8.26 42.55 -43.70
CA PRO A 600 9.09 43.04 -44.80
C PRO A 600 10.43 42.31 -44.79
N LYS A 601 10.96 41.97 -45.97
CA LYS A 601 12.29 41.34 -46.11
C LYS A 601 13.32 42.17 -45.36
N GLN A 602 13.85 41.66 -44.24
CA GLN A 602 15.06 42.20 -43.67
C GLN A 602 16.17 41.92 -44.69
N ALA A 603 16.77 42.98 -45.24
CA ALA A 603 17.98 42.84 -46.03
C ALA A 603 19.06 42.17 -45.16
N PRO A 604 19.86 41.24 -45.71
CA PRO A 604 20.94 40.64 -44.94
C PRO A 604 21.86 41.76 -44.45
N THR A 605 22.02 41.86 -43.13
CA THR A 605 23.03 42.73 -42.52
C THR A 605 24.39 42.30 -43.08
N PRO A 606 25.19 43.20 -43.67
CA PRO A 606 26.53 42.84 -44.12
C PRO A 606 27.35 42.34 -42.92
N LEU A 607 28.04 41.21 -43.10
CA LEU A 607 29.06 40.75 -42.16
C LEU A 607 30.05 41.90 -41.90
N PRO A 608 30.42 42.19 -40.64
CA PRO A 608 31.43 43.21 -40.36
C PRO A 608 32.76 42.77 -41.00
N ALA A 609 33.38 43.69 -41.74
CA ALA A 609 34.70 43.47 -42.34
C ALA A 609 35.73 43.12 -41.25
N PRO A 610 36.68 42.20 -41.53
CA PRO A 610 37.69 41.82 -40.56
C PRO A 610 38.65 43.00 -40.32
N GLY A 611 38.48 43.71 -39.20
CA GLY A 611 39.44 44.77 -38.83
C GLY A 611 39.00 45.86 -37.85
N SER A 612 37.74 45.97 -37.43
CA SER A 612 37.36 47.01 -36.46
C SER A 612 37.44 46.51 -35.01
N LYS A 613 38.45 46.98 -34.28
CA LYS A 613 38.64 46.75 -32.84
C LYS A 613 37.40 47.17 -32.06
N SER A 614 36.83 46.25 -31.31
CA SER A 614 35.75 46.50 -30.35
C SER A 614 36.33 47.16 -29.11
N THR A 615 36.12 48.46 -28.95
CA THR A 615 36.31 49.15 -27.67
C THR A 615 35.10 48.80 -26.79
N VAL A 616 35.35 48.04 -25.73
CA VAL A 616 34.35 47.73 -24.70
C VAL A 616 34.17 48.97 -23.83
N THR A 617 32.97 49.54 -23.85
CA THR A 617 32.52 50.49 -22.82
C THR A 617 31.25 49.93 -22.20
N ILE A 618 31.33 49.62 -20.91
CA ILE A 618 30.24 49.09 -20.07
C ILE A 618 29.48 50.28 -19.46
N PRO A 619 28.14 50.25 -19.42
CA PRO A 619 27.36 50.66 -18.27
C PRO A 619 26.90 49.47 -17.43
#